data_AF-A0A357N0T4-F1
#
_entry.id   AF-A0A357N0T4-F1
#
_cell.length_a   1.000
_cell.length_b   1.000
_cell.length_c   1.000
_cell.angle_alpha   90.00
_cell.angle_beta   90.00
_cell.angle_gamma   90.00
#
_symmetry.space_group_name_H-M   'P 1'
#
loop_
_entity.id
_entity.type
_entity.pdbx_description
1 polymer ?
#
loop_
_entity_poly.entity_id
_entity_poly.type
_entity_poly.pdbx_seq_one_letter_code
_entity_poly.pdbx_strand_id
1 'polypeptide(L)'
;MLAPVLPPPLSNLARQRLLQVPDLPLPGQGRTLERWRALAALGHEDLCLAKVLEAHHDAIAILHELRVPVPAEQLLAVWAAEGPACTLRAEHDGRLRGDKPWCSGSNLVDTALVTVRSEAGVQLYKVDASQWHCLDGEPWPAAGMAGVPSTTVRFDGAEAEAVGPSNGYLERPGFWHGGAGIAAVWFGAATALAERMQHGCGEGLRARLLGKADLALAPAAALLRELAMAIDAAPQLTHRVQVVRVRSVVERAATQVLDLAGRALGPAPMCMEDAHARRWADLTVFMRQSHADKDWQWLGEQCARQVMPWSL
;
A
#
# COMPACT_ATOMS: atom_id res chain seq x y z
N MET A 1 3.93 -27.37 29.35
CA MET A 1 3.46 -26.24 28.53
C MET A 1 4.44 -26.09 27.38
N LEU A 2 4.01 -26.39 26.15
CA LEU A 2 4.81 -26.05 24.98
C LEU A 2 4.83 -24.51 24.90
N ALA A 3 6.03 -23.91 24.83
CA ALA A 3 6.14 -22.48 24.58
C ALA A 3 5.37 -22.14 23.29
N PRO A 4 4.58 -21.06 23.25
CA PRO A 4 3.95 -20.64 22.00
C PRO A 4 5.06 -20.42 20.98
N VAL A 5 5.00 -21.13 19.86
CA VAL A 5 5.87 -20.88 18.71
C VAL A 5 5.54 -19.45 18.29
N LEU A 6 6.47 -18.51 18.56
CA LEU A 6 6.32 -17.15 18.08
C LEU A 6 6.16 -17.23 16.55
N PRO A 7 5.17 -16.53 15.96
CA PRO A 7 5.07 -16.47 14.51
C PRO A 7 6.42 -16.02 13.94
N PRO A 8 6.83 -16.53 12.76
CA PRO A 8 8.09 -16.13 12.17
C PRO A 8 8.14 -14.60 12.08
N PRO A 9 9.30 -13.97 12.33
CA PRO A 9 9.49 -12.54 12.10
C PRO A 9 8.93 -12.17 10.73
N LEU A 10 8.25 -11.04 10.62
CA LEU A 10 7.57 -10.64 9.38
C LEU A 10 8.51 -10.65 8.16
N SER A 11 9.79 -10.33 8.36
CA SER A 11 10.84 -10.44 7.34
C SER A 11 11.03 -11.87 6.82
N ASN A 12 11.01 -12.88 7.70
CA ASN A 12 11.12 -14.29 7.30
C ASN A 12 9.89 -14.73 6.51
N LEU A 13 8.68 -14.31 6.94
CA LEU A 13 7.45 -14.62 6.22
C LEU A 13 7.43 -13.97 4.82
N ALA A 14 7.85 -12.71 4.71
CA ALA A 14 7.97 -12.01 3.43
C ALA A 14 8.97 -12.71 2.50
N ARG A 15 10.17 -13.05 2.99
CA ARG A 15 11.19 -13.78 2.19
C ARG A 15 10.71 -15.16 1.78
N GLN A 16 10.09 -15.91 2.69
CA GLN A 16 9.50 -17.21 2.36
C GLN A 16 8.44 -17.08 1.27
N ARG A 17 7.60 -16.04 1.33
CA ARG A 17 6.59 -15.79 0.29
C ARG A 17 7.22 -15.52 -1.07
N LEU A 18 8.27 -14.71 -1.13
CA LEU A 18 9.00 -14.43 -2.37
C LEU A 18 9.65 -15.68 -2.98
N LEU A 19 10.05 -16.65 -2.16
CA LEU A 19 10.57 -17.93 -2.65
C LEU A 19 9.48 -18.89 -3.17
N GLN A 20 8.24 -18.75 -2.70
CA GLN A 20 7.14 -19.67 -3.00
C GLN A 20 6.25 -19.21 -4.15
N VAL A 21 6.17 -17.90 -4.39
CA VAL A 21 5.26 -17.30 -5.35
C VAL A 21 6.09 -16.51 -6.36
N PRO A 22 5.82 -16.64 -7.68
CA PRO A 22 6.51 -15.85 -8.69
C PRO A 22 6.26 -14.35 -8.48
N ASP A 23 7.18 -13.54 -8.98
CA ASP A 23 7.01 -12.09 -8.99
C ASP A 23 5.68 -11.68 -9.61
N LEU A 24 5.07 -10.64 -9.02
CA LEU A 24 3.84 -10.10 -9.55
C LEU A 24 4.08 -9.50 -10.95
N PRO A 25 3.12 -9.67 -11.88
CA PRO A 25 3.19 -8.99 -13.17
C PRO A 25 3.39 -7.48 -12.99
N LEU A 26 4.15 -6.87 -13.90
CA LEU A 26 4.32 -5.43 -13.93
C LEU A 26 2.99 -4.74 -14.32
N PRO A 27 2.66 -3.59 -13.72
CA PRO A 27 1.47 -2.84 -14.11
C PRO A 27 1.58 -2.36 -15.57
N GLY A 28 0.45 -2.36 -16.28
CA GLY A 28 0.38 -1.91 -17.67
C GLY A 28 1.01 -2.86 -18.71
N GLN A 29 1.29 -4.12 -18.34
CA GLN A 29 1.89 -5.13 -19.23
C GLN A 29 0.89 -6.25 -19.63
N GLY A 30 -0.41 -5.96 -19.62
CA GLY A 30 -1.46 -6.90 -20.06
C GLY A 30 -1.96 -7.85 -18.97
N ARG A 31 -1.42 -7.74 -17.74
CA ARG A 31 -1.74 -8.61 -16.59
C ARG A 31 -1.98 -7.81 -15.30
N THR A 32 -2.42 -6.57 -15.42
CA THR A 32 -2.66 -5.69 -14.25
C THR A 32 -3.71 -6.28 -13.30
N LEU A 33 -4.78 -6.90 -13.84
CA LEU A 33 -5.81 -7.52 -13.01
C LEU A 33 -5.26 -8.71 -12.19
N GLU A 34 -4.33 -9.48 -12.76
CA GLU A 34 -3.69 -10.58 -12.04
C GLU A 34 -2.81 -10.08 -10.90
N ARG A 35 -2.02 -9.02 -11.13
CA ARG A 35 -1.28 -8.31 -10.08
C ARG A 35 -2.20 -7.90 -8.94
N TRP A 36 -3.35 -7.29 -9.26
CA TRP A 36 -4.28 -6.81 -8.23
C TRP A 36 -5.00 -7.93 -7.49
N ARG A 37 -5.29 -9.06 -8.13
CA ARG A 37 -5.81 -10.26 -7.45
C ARG A 37 -4.80 -10.78 -6.43
N ALA A 38 -3.52 -10.82 -6.78
CA ALA A 38 -2.47 -11.24 -5.85
C ALA A 38 -2.30 -10.25 -4.68
N LEU A 39 -2.32 -8.94 -4.94
CA LEU A 39 -2.29 -7.91 -3.89
C LEU A 39 -3.53 -7.99 -2.97
N ALA A 40 -4.72 -8.23 -3.53
CA ALA A 40 -5.93 -8.44 -2.74
C ALA A 40 -5.84 -9.72 -1.90
N ALA A 41 -5.24 -10.80 -2.41
CA ALA A 41 -5.01 -12.01 -1.63
C ALA A 41 -4.05 -11.76 -0.45
N LEU A 42 -2.99 -10.96 -0.65
CA LEU A 42 -2.11 -10.55 0.45
C LEU A 42 -2.86 -9.73 1.50
N GLY A 43 -3.66 -8.73 1.08
CA GLY A 43 -4.44 -7.92 1.99
C GLY A 43 -5.53 -8.70 2.75
N HIS A 44 -6.10 -9.72 2.11
CA HIS A 44 -7.04 -10.66 2.73
C HIS A 44 -6.35 -11.45 3.85
N GLU A 45 -5.15 -11.95 3.58
CA GLU A 45 -4.38 -12.77 4.51
C GLU A 45 -3.86 -11.98 5.70
N ASP A 46 -2.95 -11.02 5.47
CA ASP A 46 -2.23 -10.27 6.50
C ASP A 46 -1.77 -8.92 5.93
N LEU A 47 -2.25 -7.82 6.54
CA LEU A 47 -1.97 -6.46 6.06
C LEU A 47 -0.55 -5.98 6.31
N CYS A 48 0.10 -6.48 7.35
CA CYS A 48 1.51 -6.19 7.62
C CYS A 48 2.38 -6.85 6.54
N LEU A 49 2.11 -8.12 6.21
CA LEU A 49 2.77 -8.82 5.11
C LEU A 49 2.50 -8.12 3.77
N ALA A 50 1.25 -7.75 3.52
CA ALA A 50 0.86 -7.03 2.32
C ALA A 50 1.61 -5.71 2.18
N LYS A 51 1.79 -4.93 3.26
CA LYS A 51 2.52 -3.65 3.22
C LYS A 51 3.98 -3.82 2.81
N VAL A 52 4.64 -4.88 3.28
CA VAL A 52 6.04 -5.17 2.94
C VAL A 52 6.15 -5.63 1.48
N LEU A 53 5.34 -6.61 1.07
CA LEU A 53 5.44 -7.21 -0.26
C LEU A 53 4.91 -6.30 -1.37
N GLU A 54 3.87 -5.51 -1.10
CA GLU A 54 3.39 -4.51 -2.05
C GLU A 54 4.47 -3.48 -2.35
N ALA A 55 5.15 -2.95 -1.32
CA ALA A 55 6.25 -2.01 -1.48
C ALA A 55 7.44 -2.64 -2.24
N HIS A 56 7.76 -3.92 -1.99
CA HIS A 56 8.79 -4.63 -2.74
C HIS A 56 8.43 -4.75 -4.23
N HIS A 57 7.22 -5.20 -4.56
CA HIS A 57 6.78 -5.31 -5.94
C HIS A 57 6.58 -3.95 -6.62
N ASP A 58 6.32 -2.89 -5.87
CA ASP A 58 6.31 -1.51 -6.37
C ASP A 58 7.74 -1.05 -6.69
N ALA A 59 8.71 -1.31 -5.81
CA ALA A 59 10.12 -1.01 -6.08
C ALA A 59 10.64 -1.70 -7.36
N ILE A 60 10.27 -2.97 -7.60
CA ILE A 60 10.58 -3.68 -8.85
C ILE A 60 9.98 -2.98 -10.07
N ALA A 61 8.69 -2.63 -10.00
CA ALA A 61 8.04 -1.87 -11.06
C ALA A 61 8.68 -0.49 -11.26
N ILE A 62 9.18 0.10 -10.17
CA ILE A 62 9.83 1.40 -10.21
C ILE A 62 11.12 1.32 -11.03
N LEU A 63 12.01 0.42 -10.63
CA LEU A 63 13.30 0.20 -11.24
C LEU A 63 13.16 -0.24 -12.71
N HIS A 64 12.21 -1.11 -13.02
CA HIS A 64 11.94 -1.53 -14.39
C HIS A 64 11.60 -0.35 -15.32
N GLU A 65 10.63 0.49 -14.92
CA GLU A 65 10.19 1.62 -15.75
C GLU A 65 11.27 2.71 -15.87
N LEU A 66 12.12 2.87 -14.84
CA LEU A 66 13.29 3.77 -14.87
C LEU A 66 14.54 3.13 -15.49
N ARG A 67 14.45 1.88 -15.99
CA ARG A 67 15.54 1.13 -16.64
C ARG A 67 16.77 0.96 -15.76
N VAL A 68 16.56 0.77 -14.46
CA VAL A 68 17.60 0.47 -13.48
C VAL A 68 17.53 -1.00 -13.09
N PRO A 69 18.67 -1.72 -12.96
CA PRO A 69 18.67 -3.11 -12.54
C PRO A 69 18.05 -3.31 -11.15
N VAL A 70 17.26 -4.38 -11.01
CA VAL A 70 16.72 -4.82 -9.73
C VAL A 70 17.78 -5.64 -8.98
N PRO A 71 18.08 -5.32 -7.71
CA PRO A 71 18.95 -6.17 -6.89
C PRO A 71 18.35 -7.56 -6.70
N ALA A 72 19.11 -8.60 -7.04
CA ALA A 72 18.67 -9.99 -6.90
C ALA A 72 18.63 -10.40 -5.42
N GLU A 73 17.66 -11.24 -5.06
CA GLU A 73 17.52 -11.86 -3.73
C GLU A 73 17.40 -10.88 -2.55
N GLN A 74 17.02 -9.64 -2.82
CA GLN A 74 16.83 -8.59 -1.81
C GLN A 74 15.35 -8.24 -1.60
N LEU A 75 15.01 -7.95 -0.34
CA LEU A 75 13.74 -7.35 0.01
C LEU A 75 13.86 -5.82 -0.13
N LEU A 76 12.91 -5.23 -0.87
CA LEU A 76 12.97 -3.84 -1.31
C LEU A 76 11.87 -3.03 -0.61
N ALA A 77 12.13 -1.75 -0.35
CA ALA A 77 11.13 -0.79 0.11
C ALA A 77 11.08 0.47 -0.77
N VAL A 78 9.98 1.21 -0.66
CA VAL A 78 9.81 2.55 -1.24
C VAL A 78 9.41 3.52 -0.12
N TRP A 79 10.25 4.52 0.13
CA TRP A 79 10.02 5.57 1.14
C TRP A 79 9.85 6.92 0.46
N ALA A 80 8.60 7.18 0.07
CA ALA A 80 8.20 8.38 -0.63
C ALA A 80 7.44 9.39 0.26
N ALA A 81 7.33 9.13 1.56
CA ALA A 81 6.60 10.00 2.48
C ALA A 81 7.29 11.36 2.62
N GLU A 82 6.49 12.42 2.57
CA GLU A 82 6.92 13.81 2.69
C GLU A 82 6.18 14.45 3.87
N GLY A 83 6.76 15.49 4.47
CA GLY A 83 6.13 16.20 5.57
C GLY A 83 7.12 17.10 6.31
N PRO A 84 6.64 17.94 7.24
CA PRO A 84 7.47 18.91 7.95
C PRO A 84 8.57 18.28 8.80
N ALA A 85 8.42 17.00 9.18
CA ALA A 85 9.43 16.26 9.93
C ALA A 85 10.54 15.65 9.05
N CYS A 86 10.40 15.66 7.73
CA CYS A 86 11.43 15.15 6.82
C CYS A 86 12.54 16.21 6.66
N THR A 87 13.75 15.86 7.09
CA THR A 87 14.94 16.72 6.98
C THR A 87 15.99 16.18 6.00
N LEU A 88 15.70 15.02 5.39
CA LEU A 88 16.56 14.37 4.40
C LEU A 88 16.86 15.28 3.22
N ARG A 89 18.14 15.42 2.90
CA ARG A 89 18.67 16.16 1.73
C ARG A 89 19.79 15.38 1.08
N ALA A 90 20.03 15.68 -0.20
CA ALA A 90 21.21 15.24 -0.92
C ALA A 90 22.30 16.33 -0.83
N GLU A 91 23.52 15.93 -0.50
CA GLU A 91 24.71 16.77 -0.51
C GLU A 91 25.26 16.91 -1.94
N HIS A 92 26.19 17.84 -2.16
CA HIS A 92 26.72 18.14 -3.50
C HIS A 92 27.45 16.95 -4.15
N ASP A 93 27.97 16.03 -3.34
CA ASP A 93 28.64 14.79 -3.79
C ASP A 93 27.67 13.61 -3.97
N GLY A 94 26.37 13.83 -3.77
CA GLY A 94 25.32 12.83 -3.92
C GLY A 94 25.00 12.03 -2.65
N ARG A 95 25.74 12.22 -1.55
CA ARG A 95 25.47 11.54 -0.28
C ARG A 95 24.20 12.08 0.37
N LEU A 96 23.49 11.23 1.11
CA LEU A 96 22.25 11.62 1.79
C LEU A 96 22.49 11.93 3.27
N ARG A 97 21.89 13.01 3.76
CA ARG A 97 21.99 13.42 5.16
C ARG A 97 20.64 13.90 5.71
N GLY A 98 20.29 13.47 6.91
CA GLY A 98 19.09 13.87 7.63
C GLY A 98 18.11 12.72 7.83
N ASP A 99 16.89 13.08 8.23
CA ASP A 99 15.89 12.13 8.73
C ASP A 99 14.74 11.96 7.74
N LYS A 100 14.36 10.71 7.47
CA LYS A 100 13.19 10.34 6.66
C LYS A 100 12.16 9.62 7.55
N PRO A 101 11.02 10.26 7.84
CA PRO A 101 9.94 9.63 8.61
C PRO A 101 9.17 8.61 7.77
N TRP A 102 8.36 7.79 8.44
CA TRP A 102 7.43 6.83 7.80
C TRP A 102 8.12 5.77 6.94
N CYS A 103 9.29 5.31 7.37
CA CYS A 103 10.06 4.28 6.66
C CYS A 103 9.58 2.89 7.06
N SER A 104 8.42 2.48 6.53
CA SER A 104 7.84 1.16 6.77
C SER A 104 8.84 0.04 6.51
N GLY A 105 9.06 -0.82 7.51
CA GLY A 105 9.93 -1.99 7.39
C GLY A 105 11.42 -1.67 7.33
N SER A 106 11.84 -0.51 7.87
CA SER A 106 13.24 -0.05 7.90
C SER A 106 14.24 -1.01 8.53
N ASN A 107 13.79 -1.93 9.38
CA ASN A 107 14.60 -2.98 9.99
C ASN A 107 14.38 -4.37 9.35
N LEU A 108 13.61 -4.46 8.26
CA LEU A 108 13.23 -5.71 7.59
C LEU A 108 13.86 -5.84 6.20
N VAL A 109 14.05 -4.72 5.52
CA VAL A 109 14.43 -4.64 4.09
C VAL A 109 15.93 -4.47 3.89
N ASP A 110 16.42 -4.88 2.72
CA ASP A 110 17.85 -4.85 2.36
C ASP A 110 18.21 -3.59 1.55
N THR A 111 17.26 -3.09 0.74
CA THR A 111 17.43 -1.89 -0.08
C THR A 111 16.17 -1.03 -0.04
N ALA A 112 16.33 0.29 0.01
CA ALA A 112 15.24 1.25 -0.06
C ALA A 112 15.39 2.19 -1.26
N LEU A 113 14.27 2.46 -1.94
CA LEU A 113 14.11 3.58 -2.85
C LEU A 113 13.55 4.76 -2.08
N VAL A 114 14.30 5.86 -1.98
CA VAL A 114 14.00 6.99 -1.09
C VAL A 114 13.85 8.26 -1.90
N THR A 115 12.74 8.97 -1.73
CA THR A 115 12.57 10.29 -2.34
C THR A 115 13.29 11.36 -1.53
N VAL A 116 13.98 12.26 -2.23
CA VAL A 116 14.61 13.45 -1.67
C VAL A 116 14.08 14.66 -2.43
N ARG A 117 13.47 15.58 -1.69
CA ARG A 117 12.91 16.81 -2.24
C ARG A 117 13.88 17.98 -2.08
N SER A 118 14.02 18.77 -3.12
CA SER A 118 14.75 20.04 -3.12
C SER A 118 14.00 21.09 -3.93
N GLU A 119 14.57 22.30 -4.04
CA GLU A 119 14.06 23.36 -4.91
C GLU A 119 14.06 22.94 -6.39
N ALA A 120 14.94 22.02 -6.79
CA ALA A 120 15.05 21.52 -8.16
C ALA A 120 14.04 20.41 -8.51
N GLY A 121 13.26 19.93 -7.53
CA GLY A 121 12.29 18.85 -7.71
C GLY A 121 12.50 17.69 -6.75
N VAL A 122 12.03 16.50 -7.14
CA VAL A 122 12.13 15.27 -6.35
C VAL A 122 13.02 14.26 -7.06
N GLN A 123 14.14 13.90 -6.45
CA GLN A 123 15.03 12.84 -6.94
C GLN A 123 14.77 11.54 -6.16
N LEU A 124 14.79 10.41 -6.85
CA LEU A 124 14.75 9.09 -6.22
C LEU A 124 16.18 8.58 -6.05
N TYR A 125 16.47 7.99 -4.89
CA TYR A 125 17.74 7.37 -4.57
C TYR A 125 17.55 5.91 -4.19
N LYS A 126 18.45 5.02 -4.62
CA LYS A 126 18.55 3.65 -4.15
C LYS A 126 19.66 3.57 -3.10
N VAL A 127 19.33 3.01 -1.94
CA VAL A 127 20.20 2.99 -0.77
C VAL A 127 20.21 1.58 -0.17
N ASP A 128 21.37 1.10 0.25
CA ASP A 128 21.56 -0.18 0.95
C ASP A 128 21.31 -0.04 2.46
N ALA A 129 20.81 -1.08 3.11
CA ALA A 129 20.48 -1.10 4.54
C ALA A 129 21.63 -0.75 5.47
N SER A 130 22.87 -0.93 5.04
CA SER A 130 24.04 -0.50 5.82
C SER A 130 24.20 1.03 5.92
N GLN A 131 23.46 1.80 5.12
CA GLN A 131 23.62 3.25 4.97
C GLN A 131 22.57 4.06 5.74
N TRP A 132 21.67 3.42 6.48
CA TRP A 132 20.76 4.09 7.42
C TRP A 132 20.72 3.37 8.77
N HIS A 133 20.18 4.06 9.77
CA HIS A 133 19.79 3.43 11.02
C HIS A 133 18.42 3.96 11.46
N CYS A 134 17.63 3.08 12.10
CA CYS A 134 16.43 3.50 12.79
C CYS A 134 16.81 4.39 13.98
N LEU A 135 16.04 5.44 14.24
CA LEU A 135 16.27 6.25 15.44
C LEU A 135 15.96 5.45 16.71
N ASP A 136 16.91 5.41 17.63
CA ASP A 136 16.77 4.71 18.90
C ASP A 136 15.65 5.33 19.74
N GLY A 137 14.84 4.47 20.37
CA GLY A 137 13.84 4.89 21.34
C GLY A 137 12.61 5.60 20.75
N GLU A 138 12.44 5.62 19.42
CA GLU A 138 11.18 6.07 18.80
C GLU A 138 10.09 5.02 19.04
N PRO A 139 9.09 5.28 19.89
CA PRO A 139 8.09 4.27 20.20
C PRO A 139 7.17 4.06 19.00
N TRP A 140 6.80 2.80 18.73
CA TRP A 140 5.74 2.45 17.78
C TRP A 140 4.53 1.89 18.53
N PRO A 141 3.71 2.74 19.20
CA PRO A 141 2.58 2.28 20.01
C PRO A 141 1.37 1.86 19.17
N ALA A 142 1.50 1.83 17.83
CA ALA A 142 0.38 1.70 16.91
C ALA A 142 -0.36 0.37 17.12
N ALA A 143 -1.66 0.46 17.43
CA ALA A 143 -2.51 -0.71 17.58
C ALA A 143 -2.77 -1.43 16.23
N GLY A 144 -2.83 -0.66 15.14
CA GLY A 144 -2.87 -1.16 13.77
C GLY A 144 -1.54 -0.91 13.07
N MET A 145 -1.19 -1.79 12.13
CA MET A 145 0.13 -1.88 11.49
C MET A 145 1.26 -2.07 12.53
N ALA A 146 0.96 -2.74 13.64
CA ALA A 146 1.90 -2.97 14.73
C ALA A 146 3.11 -3.82 14.29
N GLY A 147 2.89 -4.74 13.34
CA GLY A 147 3.91 -5.64 12.80
C GLY A 147 4.86 -4.99 11.78
N VAL A 148 4.57 -3.77 11.32
CA VAL A 148 5.42 -3.01 10.39
C VAL A 148 5.71 -1.63 10.98
N PRO A 149 6.67 -1.53 11.93
CA PRO A 149 7.15 -0.25 12.40
C PRO A 149 7.53 0.64 11.20
N SER A 150 6.93 1.83 11.16
CA SER A 150 7.19 2.84 10.13
C SER A 150 7.85 4.06 10.77
N THR A 151 8.93 3.78 11.49
CA THR A 151 9.70 4.77 12.24
C THR A 151 10.54 5.64 11.30
N THR A 152 11.15 6.66 11.88
CA THR A 152 12.11 7.52 11.23
C THR A 152 13.45 6.81 11.11
N VAL A 153 14.08 6.93 9.94
CA VAL A 153 15.46 6.51 9.73
C VAL A 153 16.33 7.74 9.50
N ARG A 154 17.59 7.64 9.92
CA ARG A 154 18.61 8.66 9.73
C ARG A 154 19.67 8.21 8.74
N PHE A 155 20.01 9.14 7.86
CA PHE A 155 21.14 9.05 6.95
C PHE A 155 22.22 10.05 7.42
N ASP A 156 23.47 9.58 7.57
CA ASP A 156 24.59 10.40 8.06
C ASP A 156 25.73 10.41 7.03
N GLY A 157 25.51 11.12 5.91
CA GLY A 157 26.40 11.01 4.76
C GLY A 157 26.32 9.61 4.16
N ALA A 158 25.10 9.12 3.93
CA ALA A 158 24.85 7.81 3.35
C ALA A 158 25.25 7.78 1.87
N GLU A 159 25.91 6.72 1.44
CA GLU A 159 26.12 6.45 0.02
C GLU A 159 24.79 6.06 -0.63
N ALA A 160 24.50 6.63 -1.79
CA ALA A 160 23.24 6.44 -2.48
C ALA A 160 23.41 6.58 -4.00
N GLU A 161 22.66 5.79 -4.76
CA GLU A 161 22.63 5.87 -6.22
C GLU A 161 21.38 6.66 -6.66
N ALA A 162 21.56 7.74 -7.43
CA ALA A 162 20.42 8.44 -8.02
C ALA A 162 19.74 7.55 -9.09
N VAL A 163 18.43 7.35 -8.96
CA VAL A 163 17.62 6.50 -9.84
C VAL A 163 16.76 7.37 -10.76
N GLY A 164 17.05 7.33 -12.05
CA GLY A 164 16.31 8.09 -13.06
C GLY A 164 16.51 9.61 -12.96
N PRO A 165 15.84 10.39 -13.81
CA PRO A 165 15.94 11.86 -13.80
C PRO A 165 15.20 12.46 -12.61
N SER A 166 15.48 13.74 -12.32
CA SER A 166 14.66 14.55 -11.39
C SER A 166 13.19 14.49 -11.81
N ASN A 167 12.30 14.34 -10.83
CA ASN A 167 10.86 14.08 -10.95
C ASN A 167 10.46 12.79 -11.67
N GLY A 168 11.40 11.98 -12.17
CA GLY A 168 11.11 10.75 -12.91
C GLY A 168 10.26 9.73 -12.13
N TYR A 169 10.41 9.69 -10.80
CA TYR A 169 9.55 8.88 -9.93
C TYR A 169 8.08 9.34 -9.87
N LEU A 170 7.81 10.65 -10.02
CA LEU A 170 6.45 11.19 -9.94
C LEU A 170 5.77 11.29 -11.32
N GLU A 171 6.56 11.43 -12.39
CA GLU A 171 6.05 11.66 -13.76
C GLU A 171 5.68 10.36 -14.49
N ARG A 172 6.21 9.22 -14.05
CA ARG A 172 5.85 7.89 -14.53
C ARG A 172 4.33 7.62 -14.44
N PRO A 173 3.70 7.05 -15.49
CA PRO A 173 2.35 6.47 -15.37
C PRO A 173 2.24 5.46 -14.22
N GLY A 174 3.29 4.67 -14.00
CA GLY A 174 3.32 3.65 -12.96
C GLY A 174 3.14 4.18 -11.54
N PHE A 175 3.42 5.46 -11.26
CA PHE A 175 3.14 6.07 -9.95
C PHE A 175 1.65 5.99 -9.61
N TRP A 176 0.79 6.26 -10.59
CA TRP A 176 -0.65 6.16 -10.42
C TRP A 176 -1.15 4.72 -10.46
N HIS A 177 -0.57 3.87 -11.32
CA HIS A 177 -0.96 2.46 -11.38
C HIS A 177 -0.63 1.72 -10.07
N GLY A 178 0.54 1.98 -9.47
CA GLY A 178 0.94 1.46 -8.17
C GLY A 178 -0.03 1.90 -7.07
N GLY A 179 -0.43 3.18 -7.06
CA GLY A 179 -1.46 3.69 -6.16
C GLY A 179 -2.80 2.95 -6.25
N ALA A 180 -3.23 2.49 -7.43
CA ALA A 180 -4.42 1.64 -7.55
C ALA A 180 -4.19 0.21 -7.01
N GLY A 181 -2.96 -0.31 -7.09
CA GLY A 181 -2.57 -1.59 -6.48
C GLY A 181 -2.77 -1.61 -4.96
N ILE A 182 -2.43 -0.53 -4.26
CA ILE A 182 -2.69 -0.38 -2.81
C ILE A 182 -4.19 -0.48 -2.50
N ALA A 183 -5.06 0.05 -3.37
CA ALA A 183 -6.51 -0.10 -3.19
C ALA A 183 -6.93 -1.58 -3.28
N ALA A 184 -6.31 -2.39 -4.15
CA ALA A 184 -6.59 -3.82 -4.19
C ALA A 184 -6.24 -4.52 -2.87
N VAL A 185 -5.16 -4.11 -2.18
CA VAL A 185 -4.82 -4.60 -0.82
C VAL A 185 -5.93 -4.28 0.19
N TRP A 186 -6.40 -3.03 0.22
CA TRP A 186 -7.49 -2.63 1.11
C TRP A 186 -8.79 -3.39 0.81
N PHE A 187 -9.09 -3.59 -0.47
CA PHE A 187 -10.23 -4.38 -0.91
C PHE A 187 -10.13 -5.81 -0.37
N GLY A 188 -8.97 -6.46 -0.51
CA GLY A 188 -8.69 -7.78 0.05
C GLY A 188 -9.00 -7.88 1.55
N ALA A 189 -8.47 -6.96 2.35
CA ALA A 189 -8.72 -6.91 3.79
C ALA A 189 -10.22 -6.71 4.12
N ALA A 190 -10.90 -5.83 3.39
CA ALA A 190 -12.32 -5.60 3.58
C ALA A 190 -13.15 -6.86 3.23
N THR A 191 -12.78 -7.58 2.16
CA THR A 191 -13.45 -8.85 1.82
C THR A 191 -13.32 -9.90 2.93
N ALA A 192 -12.13 -10.05 3.52
CA ALA A 192 -11.92 -10.98 4.64
C ALA A 192 -12.79 -10.63 5.88
N LEU A 193 -12.99 -9.33 6.15
CA LEU A 193 -13.89 -8.88 7.22
C LEU A 193 -15.35 -9.22 6.92
N ALA A 194 -15.80 -9.00 5.67
CA ALA A 194 -17.15 -9.34 5.23
C ALA A 194 -17.40 -10.86 5.23
N GLU A 195 -16.43 -11.67 4.82
CA GLU A 195 -16.51 -13.14 4.88
C GLU A 195 -16.65 -13.65 6.31
N ARG A 196 -15.92 -13.04 7.26
CA ARG A 196 -16.09 -13.37 8.68
C ARG A 196 -17.52 -13.11 9.17
N MET A 197 -18.21 -12.09 8.62
CA MET A 197 -19.62 -11.83 8.95
C MET A 197 -20.56 -12.93 8.46
N GLN A 198 -20.23 -13.65 7.38
CA GLN A 198 -21.12 -14.65 6.75
C GLN A 198 -21.56 -15.72 7.74
N HIS A 199 -20.64 -16.18 8.60
CA HIS A 199 -20.88 -17.20 9.61
C HIS A 199 -22.00 -16.84 10.62
N GLY A 200 -22.21 -15.54 10.88
CA GLY A 200 -23.20 -15.07 11.87
C GLY A 200 -24.36 -14.26 11.28
N CYS A 201 -24.34 -13.99 9.97
CA CYS A 201 -25.30 -13.10 9.32
C CYS A 201 -26.03 -13.74 8.12
N GLY A 202 -25.88 -15.05 7.86
CA GLY A 202 -26.44 -15.68 6.66
C GLY A 202 -27.97 -15.73 6.57
N GLU A 203 -28.69 -15.48 7.66
CA GLU A 203 -30.14 -15.76 7.75
C GLU A 203 -30.95 -14.59 8.35
N GLY A 204 -32.25 -14.59 8.01
CA GLY A 204 -33.25 -13.67 8.54
C GLY A 204 -32.89 -12.19 8.33
N LEU A 205 -33.33 -11.33 9.26
CA LEU A 205 -33.07 -9.89 9.18
C LEU A 205 -31.58 -9.54 9.28
N ARG A 206 -30.72 -10.42 9.82
CA ARG A 206 -29.26 -10.19 9.92
C ARG A 206 -28.56 -10.24 8.57
N ALA A 207 -29.10 -10.98 7.59
CA ALA A 207 -28.60 -11.03 6.21
C ALA A 207 -28.53 -9.67 5.52
N ARG A 208 -29.32 -8.68 5.96
CA ARG A 208 -29.21 -7.29 5.48
C ARG A 208 -27.81 -6.68 5.67
N LEU A 209 -27.03 -7.13 6.66
CA LEU A 209 -25.67 -6.63 6.89
C LEU A 209 -24.71 -7.12 5.81
N LEU A 210 -24.85 -8.38 5.38
CA LEU A 210 -24.12 -8.91 4.23
C LEU A 210 -24.56 -8.23 2.94
N GLY A 211 -25.86 -7.98 2.75
CA GLY A 211 -26.36 -7.21 1.61
C GLY A 211 -25.79 -5.79 1.55
N LYS A 212 -25.63 -5.12 2.70
CA LYS A 212 -24.96 -3.81 2.76
C LYS A 212 -23.46 -3.87 2.45
N ALA A 213 -22.78 -4.95 2.86
CA ALA A 213 -21.37 -5.16 2.52
C ALA A 213 -21.22 -5.42 1.02
N ASP A 214 -22.10 -6.22 0.42
CA ASP A 214 -22.13 -6.49 -1.02
C ASP A 214 -22.34 -5.20 -1.85
N LEU A 215 -23.32 -4.38 -1.47
CA LEU A 215 -23.58 -3.08 -2.11
C LEU A 215 -22.38 -2.11 -2.04
N ALA A 216 -21.44 -2.32 -1.12
CA ALA A 216 -20.20 -1.56 -1.03
C ALA A 216 -19.04 -2.20 -1.82
N LEU A 217 -18.87 -3.51 -1.68
CA LEU A 217 -17.74 -4.25 -2.26
C LEU A 217 -17.92 -4.57 -3.75
N ALA A 218 -19.12 -4.89 -4.21
CA ALA A 218 -19.35 -5.27 -5.61
C ALA A 218 -19.04 -4.11 -6.59
N PRO A 219 -19.47 -2.86 -6.35
CA PRO A 219 -19.07 -1.73 -7.18
C PRO A 219 -17.56 -1.45 -7.13
N ALA A 220 -16.94 -1.58 -5.95
CA ALA A 220 -15.49 -1.41 -5.80
C ALA A 220 -14.71 -2.44 -6.63
N ALA A 221 -15.15 -3.70 -6.61
CA ALA A 221 -14.56 -4.78 -7.41
C ALA A 221 -14.74 -4.55 -8.91
N ALA A 222 -15.90 -4.05 -9.34
CA ALA A 222 -16.15 -3.71 -10.74
C ALA A 222 -15.21 -2.61 -11.24
N LEU A 223 -15.04 -1.52 -10.47
CA LEU A 223 -14.13 -0.44 -10.83
C LEU A 223 -12.66 -0.86 -10.84
N LEU A 224 -12.24 -1.75 -9.92
CA LEU A 224 -10.89 -2.35 -9.97
C LEU A 224 -10.70 -3.17 -11.26
N ARG A 225 -11.67 -3.97 -11.67
CA ARG A 225 -11.56 -4.74 -12.92
C ARG A 225 -11.51 -3.83 -14.15
N GLU A 226 -12.37 -2.82 -14.19
CA GLU A 226 -12.43 -1.84 -15.28
C GLU A 226 -11.10 -1.08 -15.41
N LEU A 227 -10.58 -0.56 -14.31
CA LEU A 227 -9.33 0.19 -14.33
C LEU A 227 -8.14 -0.68 -14.71
N ALA A 228 -8.07 -1.93 -14.24
CA ALA A 228 -7.01 -2.84 -14.64
C ALA A 228 -6.98 -3.04 -16.17
N MET A 229 -8.15 -3.25 -16.79
CA MET A 229 -8.25 -3.36 -18.24
C MET A 229 -7.87 -2.06 -18.95
N ALA A 230 -8.29 -0.90 -18.42
CA ALA A 230 -7.95 0.40 -19.01
C ALA A 230 -6.44 0.71 -18.94
N ILE A 231 -5.79 0.36 -17.83
CA ILE A 231 -4.34 0.48 -17.66
C ILE A 231 -3.62 -0.40 -18.68
N ASP A 232 -4.02 -1.66 -18.82
CA ASP A 232 -3.39 -2.58 -19.78
C ASP A 232 -3.63 -2.14 -21.25
N ALA A 233 -4.77 -1.53 -21.56
CA ALA A 233 -5.08 -1.04 -22.90
C ALA A 233 -4.33 0.25 -23.28
N ALA A 234 -3.98 1.09 -22.30
CA ALA A 234 -3.28 2.36 -22.51
C ALA A 234 -2.27 2.64 -21.38
N PRO A 235 -1.18 1.85 -21.29
CA PRO A 235 -0.26 1.89 -20.15
C PRO A 235 0.58 3.18 -20.07
N GLN A 236 0.70 3.91 -21.18
CA GLN A 236 1.35 5.22 -21.22
C GLN A 236 0.55 6.33 -20.54
N LEU A 237 -0.74 6.11 -20.24
CA LEU A 237 -1.58 7.09 -19.55
C LEU A 237 -1.54 6.87 -18.04
N THR A 238 -1.63 7.97 -17.28
CA THR A 238 -1.64 7.91 -15.81
C THR A 238 -2.94 7.33 -15.25
N HIS A 239 -4.05 7.43 -15.99
CA HIS A 239 -5.40 7.07 -15.51
C HIS A 239 -5.76 7.74 -14.17
N ARG A 240 -5.19 8.93 -13.89
CA ARG A 240 -5.26 9.57 -12.57
C ARG A 240 -6.69 9.72 -12.05
N VAL A 241 -7.64 10.14 -12.89
CA VAL A 241 -9.05 10.30 -12.49
C VAL A 241 -9.63 8.96 -12.02
N GLN A 242 -9.40 7.90 -12.77
CA GLN A 242 -9.90 6.56 -12.46
C GLN A 242 -9.20 5.97 -11.24
N VAL A 243 -7.89 6.16 -11.09
CA VAL A 243 -7.11 5.73 -9.92
C VAL A 243 -7.62 6.41 -8.65
N VAL A 244 -7.78 7.73 -8.66
CA VAL A 244 -8.32 8.49 -7.52
C VAL A 244 -9.73 8.03 -7.16
N ARG A 245 -10.57 7.79 -8.17
CA ARG A 245 -11.94 7.26 -7.99
C ARG A 245 -11.92 5.87 -7.37
N VAL A 246 -11.15 4.93 -7.91
CA VAL A 246 -11.05 3.55 -7.38
C VAL A 246 -10.55 3.56 -5.94
N ARG A 247 -9.48 4.30 -5.64
CA ARG A 247 -8.95 4.43 -4.27
C ARG A 247 -10.01 4.97 -3.31
N SER A 248 -10.75 6.01 -3.73
CA SER A 248 -11.82 6.62 -2.92
C SER A 248 -12.98 5.66 -2.69
N VAL A 249 -13.41 4.92 -3.71
CA VAL A 249 -14.52 3.96 -3.59
C VAL A 249 -14.13 2.79 -2.69
N VAL A 250 -12.93 2.24 -2.87
CA VAL A 250 -12.45 1.13 -2.04
C VAL A 250 -12.24 1.56 -0.59
N GLU A 251 -11.66 2.73 -0.33
CA GLU A 251 -11.52 3.27 1.03
C GLU A 251 -12.88 3.39 1.71
N ARG A 252 -13.88 3.96 1.04
CA ARG A 252 -15.24 4.09 1.58
C ARG A 252 -15.91 2.74 1.82
N ALA A 253 -15.73 1.80 0.89
CA ALA A 253 -16.25 0.44 1.04
C ALA A 253 -15.61 -0.27 2.24
N ALA A 254 -14.29 -0.16 2.41
CA ALA A 254 -13.57 -0.70 3.57
C ALA A 254 -14.04 -0.07 4.89
N THR A 255 -14.22 1.26 4.93
CA THR A 255 -14.77 1.97 6.11
C THR A 255 -16.16 1.44 6.46
N GLN A 256 -17.03 1.27 5.46
CA GLN A 256 -18.37 0.75 5.68
C GLN A 256 -18.35 -0.70 6.17
N VAL A 257 -17.48 -1.54 5.62
CA VAL A 257 -17.35 -2.94 6.05
C VAL A 257 -16.81 -3.03 7.48
N LEU A 258 -15.87 -2.16 7.89
CA LEU A 258 -15.40 -2.08 9.29
C LEU A 258 -16.55 -1.80 10.27
N ASP A 259 -17.41 -0.83 9.97
CA ASP A 259 -18.61 -0.52 10.79
C ASP A 259 -19.61 -1.68 10.78
N LEU A 260 -19.89 -2.26 9.60
CA LEU A 260 -20.80 -3.40 9.47
C LEU A 260 -20.32 -4.63 10.25
N ALA A 261 -19.03 -4.94 10.17
CA ALA A 261 -18.41 -6.05 10.89
C ALA A 261 -18.55 -5.85 12.41
N GLY A 262 -18.27 -4.65 12.91
CA GLY A 262 -18.45 -4.32 14.33
C GLY A 262 -19.89 -4.47 14.81
N ARG A 263 -20.87 -4.01 14.01
CA ARG A 263 -22.30 -4.19 14.34
C ARG A 263 -22.76 -5.64 14.25
N ALA A 264 -22.22 -6.40 13.29
CA ALA A 264 -22.60 -7.78 13.03
C ALA A 264 -22.10 -8.74 14.12
N LEU A 265 -20.83 -8.58 14.48
CA LEU A 265 -20.07 -9.53 15.27
C LEU A 265 -19.92 -9.12 16.75
N GLY A 266 -20.10 -7.82 17.04
CA GLY A 266 -19.82 -7.27 18.35
C GLY A 266 -18.31 -7.25 18.67
N PRO A 267 -17.93 -6.98 19.92
CA PRO A 267 -16.53 -6.80 20.30
C PRO A 267 -15.72 -8.11 20.35
N ALA A 268 -16.37 -9.28 20.48
CA ALA A 268 -15.67 -10.53 20.76
C ALA A 268 -14.60 -10.88 19.70
N PRO A 269 -14.86 -10.84 18.37
CA PRO A 269 -13.81 -11.10 17.39
C PRO A 269 -12.69 -10.05 17.36
N MET A 270 -12.95 -8.82 17.78
CA MET A 270 -11.92 -7.77 17.88
C MET A 270 -10.99 -7.96 19.08
N CYS A 271 -11.39 -8.77 20.07
CA CYS A 271 -10.63 -8.98 21.30
C CYS A 271 -10.11 -10.42 21.46
N MET A 272 -10.75 -11.39 20.83
CA MET A 272 -10.52 -12.82 21.09
C MET A 272 -10.11 -13.63 19.86
N GLU A 273 -10.18 -13.04 18.66
CA GLU A 273 -9.75 -13.68 17.41
C GLU A 273 -8.55 -12.92 16.82
N ASP A 274 -7.33 -13.35 17.16
CA ASP A 274 -6.07 -12.65 16.83
C ASP A 274 -5.96 -12.20 15.36
N ALA A 275 -6.39 -13.04 14.41
CA ALA A 275 -6.35 -12.71 12.99
C ALA A 275 -7.39 -11.62 12.62
N HIS A 276 -8.60 -11.68 13.17
CA HIS A 276 -9.63 -10.68 12.92
C HIS A 276 -9.30 -9.35 13.59
N ALA A 277 -8.89 -9.39 14.86
CA ALA A 277 -8.48 -8.23 15.64
C ALA A 277 -7.35 -7.45 14.95
N ARG A 278 -6.28 -8.15 14.54
CA ARG A 278 -5.17 -7.53 13.79
C ARG A 278 -5.62 -6.95 12.47
N ARG A 279 -6.37 -7.70 11.64
CA ARG A 279 -6.84 -7.19 10.35
C ARG A 279 -7.73 -5.96 10.52
N TRP A 280 -8.61 -5.95 11.51
CA TRP A 280 -9.48 -4.82 11.80
C TRP A 280 -8.66 -3.58 12.18
N ALA A 281 -7.71 -3.72 13.11
CA ALA A 281 -6.84 -2.63 13.53
C ALA A 281 -5.91 -2.15 12.39
N ASP A 282 -5.24 -3.07 11.71
CA ASP A 282 -4.33 -2.79 10.60
C ASP A 282 -5.05 -2.04 9.47
N LEU A 283 -6.27 -2.48 9.10
CA LEU A 283 -7.01 -1.85 8.01
C LEU A 283 -7.34 -0.39 8.33
N THR A 284 -7.75 -0.10 9.57
CA THR A 284 -8.07 1.26 10.01
C THR A 284 -6.89 2.23 9.88
N VAL A 285 -5.67 1.73 10.02
CA VAL A 285 -4.43 2.51 9.86
C VAL A 285 -3.99 2.54 8.40
N PHE A 286 -3.90 1.40 7.72
CA PHE A 286 -3.37 1.30 6.36
C PHE A 286 -4.17 2.18 5.38
N MET A 287 -5.49 2.19 5.48
CA MET A 287 -6.33 2.99 4.59
C MET A 287 -6.17 4.51 4.75
N ARG A 288 -5.48 5.00 5.79
CA ARG A 288 -5.12 6.43 5.95
C ARG A 288 -3.98 6.88 5.03
N GLN A 289 -3.43 5.98 4.22
CA GLN A 289 -2.63 6.35 3.03
C GLN A 289 -3.51 6.92 1.90
N SER A 290 -4.85 6.90 2.03
CA SER A 290 -5.76 7.69 1.20
C SER A 290 -5.70 9.17 1.59
N HIS A 291 -5.71 10.08 0.62
CA HIS A 291 -5.80 11.52 0.90
C HIS A 291 -7.25 12.01 1.06
N ALA A 292 -8.24 11.11 0.90
CA ALA A 292 -9.67 11.31 1.12
C ALA A 292 -10.18 12.67 0.62
N ASP A 293 -10.49 13.62 1.51
CA ASP A 293 -11.06 14.91 1.16
C ASP A 293 -10.27 15.69 0.10
N LYS A 294 -8.93 15.60 0.11
CA LYS A 294 -8.08 16.24 -0.93
C LYS A 294 -8.27 15.57 -2.29
N ASP A 295 -8.35 14.25 -2.31
CA ASP A 295 -8.61 13.46 -3.51
C ASP A 295 -10.03 13.73 -4.04
N TRP A 296 -11.02 13.90 -3.15
CA TRP A 296 -12.40 14.21 -3.51
C TRP A 296 -12.56 15.63 -4.04
N GLN A 297 -11.90 16.61 -3.42
CA GLN A 297 -11.83 17.98 -3.93
C GLN A 297 -11.26 17.96 -5.35
N TRP A 298 -10.09 17.36 -5.54
CA TRP A 298 -9.43 17.29 -6.84
C TRP A 298 -10.31 16.59 -7.89
N LEU A 299 -10.99 15.49 -7.52
CA LEU A 299 -11.91 14.77 -8.39
C LEU A 299 -13.12 15.63 -8.77
N GLY A 300 -13.70 16.35 -7.81
CA GLY A 300 -14.80 17.28 -8.04
C GLY A 300 -14.42 18.39 -9.03
N GLU A 301 -13.21 18.96 -8.89
CA GLU A 301 -12.66 19.93 -9.84
C GLU A 301 -12.49 19.34 -11.25
N GLN A 302 -12.14 18.06 -11.38
CA GLN A 302 -12.05 17.40 -12.68
C GLN A 302 -13.43 17.19 -13.31
N CYS A 303 -14.41 16.73 -12.53
CA CYS A 303 -15.78 16.51 -13.00
C CYS A 303 -16.43 17.81 -13.46
N ALA A 304 -16.21 18.93 -12.75
CA ALA A 304 -16.78 20.23 -13.10
C ALA A 304 -16.33 20.76 -14.48
N ARG A 305 -15.23 20.25 -15.03
CA ARG A 305 -14.69 20.63 -16.34
C ARG A 305 -15.20 19.75 -17.49
N GLN A 306 -15.90 18.66 -17.19
CA GLN A 306 -16.35 17.70 -18.18
C GLN A 306 -17.79 17.98 -18.63
N VAL A 307 -18.09 17.68 -19.90
CA VAL A 307 -19.46 17.68 -20.42
C VAL A 307 -20.07 16.31 -20.15
N MET A 308 -21.23 16.27 -19.49
CA MET A 308 -21.95 15.03 -19.15
C MET A 308 -21.07 13.96 -18.47
N PRO A 309 -20.39 14.26 -17.35
CA PRO A 309 -19.42 13.34 -16.72
C PRO A 309 -19.98 12.03 -16.16
N TRP A 310 -21.30 11.81 -16.23
CA TRP A 310 -22.00 10.65 -15.68
C TRP A 310 -22.88 9.93 -16.72
N SER A 311 -22.62 10.10 -18.01
CA SER A 311 -23.33 9.36 -19.07
C SER A 311 -22.99 7.87 -19.07
N LEU A 312 -23.98 7.02 -19.37
CA LEU A 312 -23.80 5.58 -19.63
C LEU A 312 -23.46 5.30 -21.10
#